data_AF-A0A497UZZ7-F1
#
_entry.id   AF-A0A497UZZ7-F1
#
_cell.length_a   1.000
_cell.length_b   1.000
_cell.length_c   1.000
_cell.angle_alpha   90.00
_cell.angle_beta   90.00
_cell.angle_gamma   90.00
#
_symmetry.space_group_name_H-M   'P 1'
#
loop_
_entity.id
_entity.type
_entity.pdbx_description
1 polymer ?
#
loop_
_entity_poly.entity_id
_entity_poly.type
_entity_poly.pdbx_seq_one_letter_code
_entity_poly.pdbx_strand_id
1 'polypeptide(L)'
;MLNLPSESECAERLKELVLERGLRCECNDTRGFYWLRKKACFECKNRSCKATLYLKGLTKMRGSKLPFRIWLGGVYLYVIDQGVTATEMQKELGHDTYSSIWQLLETIKTLDVKIPELREKYKAENDNTNLIPDRLMHLWWLGFHQSFIVREPSEVQNVIWNWLIDF
;
A
#
# COMPACT_ATOMS: atom_id res chain seq x y z
N MET A 1 -4.48 14.80 -15.94
CA MET A 1 -3.39 13.81 -15.84
C MET A 1 -2.62 14.11 -14.58
N LEU A 2 -2.69 13.17 -13.64
CA LEU A 2 -2.12 13.30 -12.30
C LEU A 2 -0.59 13.40 -12.37
N ASN A 3 0.02 14.31 -11.61
CA ASN A 3 1.46 14.35 -11.43
C ASN A 3 1.88 13.27 -10.43
N LEU A 4 2.28 12.10 -10.96
CA LEU A 4 2.71 10.95 -10.16
C LEU A 4 4.23 10.79 -10.22
N PRO A 5 4.89 10.44 -9.10
CA PRO A 5 6.28 10.02 -9.12
C PRO A 5 6.51 8.89 -10.13
N SER A 6 7.76 8.77 -10.58
CA SER A 6 8.19 7.65 -11.40
C SER A 6 8.00 6.32 -10.65
N GLU A 7 7.95 5.23 -11.41
CA GLU A 7 7.87 3.89 -10.84
C GLU A 7 9.06 3.60 -9.91
N SER A 8 10.24 4.12 -10.25
CA SER A 8 11.44 3.94 -9.44
C SER A 8 11.41 4.72 -8.12
N GLU A 9 10.85 5.92 -8.12
CA GLU A 9 10.65 6.72 -6.89
C GLU A 9 9.62 6.05 -5.98
N CYS A 10 8.51 5.55 -6.54
CA CYS A 10 7.52 4.80 -5.78
C CYS A 10 8.15 3.55 -5.13
N ALA A 11 8.93 2.77 -5.90
CA ALA A 11 9.58 1.57 -5.40
C ALA A 11 10.62 1.84 -4.31
N GLU A 12 11.47 2.86 -4.47
CA GLU A 12 12.45 3.23 -3.45
C GLU A 12 11.77 3.77 -2.19
N ARG A 13 10.74 4.63 -2.32
CA ARG A 13 10.03 5.14 -1.15
C ARG A 13 9.30 4.04 -0.39
N LEU A 14 8.65 3.11 -1.10
CA LEU A 14 8.00 1.96 -0.49
C LEU A 14 9.03 1.05 0.22
N LYS A 15 10.18 0.81 -0.39
CA LYS A 15 11.29 0.06 0.23
C LYS A 15 11.74 0.69 1.53
N GLU A 16 11.93 2.01 1.59
CA GLU A 16 12.30 2.70 2.84
C GLU A 16 11.27 2.45 3.95
N LEU A 17 9.99 2.67 3.66
CA LEU A 17 8.89 2.45 4.61
C LEU A 17 8.79 0.99 5.09
N VAL A 18 9.03 0.03 4.19
CA VAL A 18 9.09 -1.40 4.53
C VAL A 18 10.24 -1.70 5.49
N LEU A 19 11.42 -1.09 5.27
CA LEU A 19 12.57 -1.26 6.16
C LEU A 19 12.33 -0.59 7.52
N GLU A 20 11.75 0.61 7.55
CA GLU A 20 11.35 1.32 8.77
C GLU A 20 10.35 0.50 9.61
N ARG A 21 9.43 -0.24 8.96
CA ARG A 21 8.48 -1.14 9.64
C ARG A 21 9.10 -2.43 10.18
N GLY A 22 10.38 -2.71 9.89
CA GLY A 22 11.10 -3.86 10.43
C GLY A 22 10.83 -5.15 9.66
N LEU A 23 11.13 -5.16 8.35
CA LEU A 23 11.14 -6.37 7.53
C LEU A 23 11.90 -7.53 8.19
N ARG A 24 11.24 -8.69 8.29
CA ARG A 24 11.83 -9.93 8.83
C ARG A 24 11.67 -11.10 7.88
N CYS A 25 12.62 -12.03 7.94
CA CYS A 25 12.57 -13.28 7.19
C CYS A 25 12.09 -14.40 8.12
N GLU A 26 11.38 -15.38 7.57
CA GLU A 26 10.90 -16.54 8.31
C GLU A 26 12.03 -17.38 8.93
N CYS A 27 13.24 -17.35 8.35
CA CYS A 27 14.40 -18.02 8.93
C CYS A 27 14.96 -17.32 10.20
N ASN A 28 14.35 -16.21 10.64
CA ASN A 28 14.70 -15.43 11.82
C ASN A 28 16.18 -15.01 11.91
N ASP A 29 16.82 -14.85 10.74
CA ASP A 29 18.23 -14.49 10.64
C ASP A 29 18.44 -12.97 10.75
N THR A 30 19.48 -12.57 11.49
CA THR A 30 19.80 -11.15 11.76
C THR A 30 20.72 -10.51 10.71
N ARG A 31 21.22 -11.27 9.72
CA ARG A 31 22.11 -10.76 8.65
C ARG A 31 21.41 -9.78 7.70
N GLY A 32 20.08 -9.71 7.73
CA GLY A 32 19.26 -8.80 6.93
C GLY A 32 19.13 -9.22 5.47
N PHE A 33 19.00 -8.24 4.57
CA PHE A 33 18.62 -8.46 3.17
C PHE A 33 19.52 -7.73 2.17
N TYR A 34 19.63 -8.29 0.96
CA TYR A 34 20.09 -7.58 -0.23
C TYR A 34 18.90 -6.95 -0.95
N TRP A 35 19.04 -5.69 -1.40
CA TRP A 35 18.04 -5.03 -2.25
C TRP A 35 18.31 -5.32 -3.72
N LEU A 36 17.36 -5.98 -4.39
CA LEU A 36 17.42 -6.28 -5.82
C LEU A 36 16.55 -5.28 -6.59
N ARG A 37 17.10 -4.09 -6.86
CA ARG A 37 16.39 -2.95 -7.47
C ARG A 37 15.59 -3.30 -8.73
N LYS A 38 16.18 -4.08 -9.65
CA LYS A 38 15.51 -4.48 -10.91
C LYS A 38 14.24 -5.29 -10.71
N LYS A 39 14.17 -6.08 -9.63
CA LYS A 39 13.01 -6.94 -9.31
C LYS A 39 12.10 -6.33 -8.24
N ALA A 40 12.48 -5.17 -7.70
CA ALA A 40 11.83 -4.56 -6.55
C ALA A 40 11.59 -5.57 -5.40
N CYS A 41 12.63 -6.31 -5.00
CA CYS A 41 12.54 -7.32 -3.96
C CYS A 41 13.78 -7.38 -3.05
N PHE A 42 13.59 -7.98 -1.89
CA PHE A 42 14.64 -8.27 -0.91
C PHE A 42 15.02 -9.74 -0.99
N GLU A 43 16.32 -10.04 -0.99
CA GLU A 43 16.82 -11.40 -0.86
C GLU A 43 17.47 -11.58 0.51
N CYS A 44 17.08 -12.61 1.26
CA CYS A 44 17.69 -12.92 2.56
C CYS A 44 19.20 -13.17 2.39
N LYS A 45 20.03 -12.50 3.21
CA LYS A 45 21.50 -12.70 3.16
C LYS A 45 21.93 -14.07 3.68
N ASN A 46 21.05 -14.79 4.38
CA ASN A 46 21.32 -16.14 4.81
C ASN A 46 21.49 -17.09 3.61
N ARG A 47 22.68 -17.68 3.49
CA ARG A 47 23.04 -18.61 2.41
C ARG A 47 22.17 -19.87 2.38
N SER A 48 21.65 -20.35 3.51
CA SER A 48 20.78 -21.53 3.55
C SER A 48 19.30 -21.20 3.29
N CYS A 49 18.89 -19.94 3.41
CA CYS A 49 17.50 -19.52 3.18
C CYS A 49 17.28 -18.93 1.78
N LYS A 50 18.02 -17.87 1.43
CA LYS A 50 17.90 -17.16 0.14
C LYS A 50 16.46 -16.78 -0.28
N ALA A 51 15.53 -16.71 0.68
CA ALA A 51 14.15 -16.34 0.41
C ALA A 51 14.06 -14.95 -0.22
N THR A 52 13.17 -14.81 -1.20
CA THR A 52 12.92 -13.55 -1.91
C THR A 52 11.59 -12.96 -1.47
N LEU A 53 11.61 -11.73 -1.00
CA LEU A 53 10.44 -10.97 -0.56
C LEU A 53 10.20 -9.83 -1.54
N TYR A 54 9.24 -9.99 -2.46
CA TYR A 54 8.86 -8.95 -3.41
C TYR A 54 8.11 -7.81 -2.71
N LEU A 55 8.41 -6.55 -3.06
CA LEU A 55 7.73 -5.39 -2.49
C LEU A 55 6.22 -5.49 -2.60
N LYS A 56 5.69 -5.85 -3.77
CA LYS A 56 4.24 -6.06 -3.94
C LYS A 56 3.69 -7.15 -3.02
N GLY A 57 4.45 -8.22 -2.81
CA GLY A 57 4.07 -9.30 -1.89
C GLY A 57 3.98 -8.83 -0.42
N LEU A 58 4.72 -7.80 -0.06
CA LEU A 58 4.71 -7.16 1.27
C LEU A 58 3.59 -6.10 1.41
N THR A 59 2.66 -6.05 0.45
CA THR A 59 1.58 -5.06 0.45
C THR A 59 0.27 -5.70 0.00
N LYS A 60 -0.82 -4.95 0.11
CA LYS A 60 -2.13 -5.25 -0.48
C LYS A 60 -2.10 -5.36 -2.01
N MET A 61 -0.99 -4.99 -2.66
CA MET A 61 -0.76 -5.16 -4.10
C MET A 61 -0.30 -6.58 -4.48
N ARG A 62 -0.28 -7.53 -3.53
CA ARG A 62 0.15 -8.92 -3.77
C ARG A 62 -0.60 -9.52 -4.96
N GLY A 63 0.13 -10.07 -5.92
CA GLY A 63 -0.42 -10.65 -7.15
C GLY A 63 -0.77 -9.63 -8.25
N SER A 64 -0.74 -8.32 -7.98
CA SER A 64 -1.03 -7.30 -8.98
C SER A 64 0.12 -7.10 -9.97
N LYS A 65 -0.22 -7.08 -11.27
CA LYS A 65 0.72 -6.72 -12.34
C LYS A 65 0.83 -5.21 -12.56
N LEU A 66 -0.06 -4.41 -11.96
CA LEU A 66 -0.06 -2.96 -12.12
C LEU A 66 1.18 -2.30 -11.51
N PRO A 67 1.75 -1.26 -12.14
CA PRO A 67 2.85 -0.48 -11.57
C PRO A 67 2.49 0.14 -10.20
N PHE A 68 3.49 0.38 -9.35
CA PHE A 68 3.31 1.07 -8.07
C PHE A 68 2.65 2.44 -8.26
N ARG A 69 3.12 3.23 -9.24
CA ARG A 69 2.52 4.57 -9.50
C ARG A 69 1.03 4.52 -9.81
N ILE A 70 0.55 3.44 -10.44
CA ILE A 70 -0.88 3.27 -10.76
C ILE A 70 -1.68 2.96 -9.50
N TRP A 71 -1.15 2.15 -8.58
CA TRP A 71 -1.75 1.95 -7.26
C TRP A 71 -1.80 3.24 -6.44
N LEU A 72 -0.70 4.01 -6.44
CA LEU A 72 -0.65 5.31 -5.75
C LEU A 72 -1.76 6.25 -6.25
N GLY A 73 -1.83 6.44 -7.56
CA GLY A 73 -2.83 7.32 -8.16
C GLY A 73 -4.26 6.79 -8.02
N GLY A 74 -4.47 5.48 -8.14
CA GLY A 74 -5.79 4.88 -7.98
C GLY A 74 -6.35 5.04 -6.57
N VAL A 75 -5.52 4.80 -5.54
CA VAL A 75 -5.90 5.06 -4.15
C VAL A 75 -6.15 6.56 -3.94
N TYR A 76 -5.25 7.42 -4.42
CA TYR A 76 -5.41 8.87 -4.31
C TYR A 76 -6.75 9.37 -4.89
N LEU A 77 -7.10 8.92 -6.09
CA LEU A 77 -8.34 9.31 -6.77
C LEU A 77 -9.59 8.80 -6.03
N TYR A 78 -9.57 7.56 -5.56
CA TYR A 78 -10.69 7.00 -4.78
C TYR A 78 -10.90 7.73 -3.45
N VAL A 79 -9.82 8.22 -2.84
CA VAL A 79 -9.90 8.99 -1.60
C VAL A 79 -10.52 10.35 -1.84
N ILE A 80 -10.10 11.05 -2.90
CA ILE A 80 -10.71 12.35 -3.25
C ILE A 80 -12.20 12.19 -3.56
N ASP A 81 -12.55 11.15 -4.31
CA ASP A 81 -13.91 10.88 -4.72
C ASP A 81 -14.21 9.38 -4.67
N GLN A 82 -14.94 8.96 -3.63
CA GLN A 82 -15.40 7.58 -3.49
C GLN A 82 -16.40 7.17 -4.59
N GLY A 83 -16.98 8.14 -5.32
CA GLY A 83 -17.86 7.95 -6.46
C GLY A 83 -17.13 7.78 -7.80
N VAL A 84 -15.80 7.89 -7.83
CA VAL A 84 -15.02 7.82 -9.08
C VAL A 84 -15.28 6.53 -9.85
N THR A 85 -15.51 6.66 -11.15
CA THR A 85 -15.69 5.53 -12.06
C THR A 85 -14.35 5.01 -12.56
N ALA A 86 -14.31 3.73 -12.99
CA ALA A 86 -13.12 3.15 -13.59
C ALA A 86 -12.68 3.90 -14.87
N THR A 87 -13.62 4.48 -15.62
CA THR A 87 -13.34 5.28 -16.83
C THR A 87 -12.66 6.60 -16.48
N GLU A 88 -13.14 7.30 -15.45
CA GLU A 88 -12.51 8.55 -14.97
C GLU A 88 -11.11 8.26 -14.41
N MET A 89 -10.99 7.22 -13.59
CA MET A 89 -9.69 6.79 -13.06
C MET A 89 -8.71 6.41 -14.17
N GLN A 90 -9.17 5.68 -15.19
CA GLN A 90 -8.34 5.31 -16.35
C GLN A 90 -7.83 6.55 -17.07
N LYS A 91 -8.71 7.53 -17.31
CA LYS A 91 -8.38 8.79 -17.97
C LYS A 91 -7.35 9.59 -17.19
N GLU A 92 -7.51 9.73 -15.87
CA GLU A 92 -6.58 10.50 -15.05
C GLU A 92 -5.21 9.85 -14.89
N LEU A 93 -5.17 8.51 -14.85
CA LEU A 93 -3.93 7.73 -14.76
C LEU A 93 -3.24 7.50 -16.11
N GLY A 94 -3.96 7.72 -17.22
CA GLY A 94 -3.45 7.46 -18.57
C GLY A 94 -3.10 5.99 -18.81
N HIS A 95 -3.90 5.06 -18.29
CA HIS A 95 -3.65 3.62 -18.44
C HIS A 95 -4.42 3.04 -19.63
N ASP A 96 -3.77 2.19 -20.43
CA ASP A 96 -4.36 1.71 -21.69
C ASP A 96 -5.51 0.72 -21.50
N THR A 97 -5.49 -0.02 -20.39
CA THR A 97 -6.43 -1.12 -20.16
C THR A 97 -7.46 -0.77 -19.09
N TYR A 98 -8.73 -0.65 -19.51
CA TYR A 98 -9.87 -0.40 -18.60
C TYR A 98 -10.03 -1.52 -17.57
N SER A 99 -9.97 -2.78 -17.98
CA SER A 99 -10.23 -3.93 -17.09
C SER A 99 -9.25 -3.98 -15.91
N SER A 100 -7.98 -3.59 -16.12
CA SER A 100 -6.99 -3.51 -15.05
C SER A 100 -7.31 -2.40 -14.06
N ILE A 101 -7.78 -1.24 -14.53
CA ILE A 101 -8.19 -0.12 -13.67
C ILE A 101 -9.49 -0.44 -12.91
N TRP A 102 -10.44 -1.10 -13.57
CA TRP A 102 -11.65 -1.56 -12.92
C TRP A 102 -11.32 -2.55 -11.78
N GLN A 103 -10.45 -3.53 -12.03
CA GLN A 103 -10.00 -4.47 -10.99
C GLN A 103 -9.29 -3.76 -9.83
N LEU A 104 -8.46 -2.75 -10.13
CA LEU A 104 -7.82 -1.92 -9.10
C LEU A 104 -8.88 -1.21 -8.24
N LEU A 105 -9.83 -0.52 -8.86
CA LEU A 105 -10.87 0.23 -8.17
C LEU A 105 -11.73 -0.68 -7.28
N GLU A 106 -12.17 -1.83 -7.80
CA GLU A 106 -12.94 -2.81 -7.02
C GLU A 106 -12.14 -3.42 -5.87
N THR A 107 -10.83 -3.64 -6.07
CA THR A 107 -9.94 -4.06 -4.99
C THR A 107 -9.86 -2.98 -3.90
N ILE A 108 -9.69 -1.70 -4.27
CA ILE A 108 -9.64 -0.59 -3.31
C ILE A 108 -10.95 -0.50 -2.51
N LYS A 109 -12.11 -0.53 -3.18
CA LYS A 109 -13.43 -0.52 -2.51
C LYS A 109 -13.59 -1.69 -1.54
N THR A 110 -13.19 -2.89 -1.96
CA THR A 110 -13.25 -4.08 -1.10
C THR A 110 -12.35 -3.95 0.13
N LEU A 111 -11.19 -3.32 -0.02
CA LEU A 111 -10.27 -3.06 1.10
C LEU A 111 -10.85 -2.00 2.05
N ASP A 112 -11.53 -0.98 1.53
CA ASP A 112 -12.19 0.07 2.34
C ASP A 112 -13.35 -0.51 3.18
N VAL A 113 -14.27 -1.26 2.55
CA VAL A 113 -15.46 -1.85 3.22
C VAL A 113 -15.08 -2.81 4.36
N LYS A 114 -13.93 -3.49 4.28
CA LYS A 114 -13.48 -4.41 5.33
C LYS A 114 -12.96 -3.72 6.58
N ILE A 115 -12.67 -2.41 6.56
CA ILE A 115 -12.06 -1.70 7.69
C ILE A 115 -13.00 -1.64 8.92
N PRO A 116 -14.30 -1.30 8.80
CA PRO A 116 -15.24 -1.38 9.93
C PRO A 116 -15.44 -2.79 10.49
N GLU A 117 -15.55 -3.81 9.63
CA GLU A 117 -15.74 -5.21 10.07
C GLU A 117 -14.53 -5.74 10.85
N LEU A 118 -13.31 -5.43 10.37
CA LEU A 118 -12.07 -5.78 11.07
C LEU A 118 -11.95 -5.08 12.42
N ARG A 119 -12.46 -3.85 12.53
CA ARG A 119 -12.51 -3.10 13.80
C ARG A 119 -13.45 -3.79 14.80
N GLU A 120 -14.62 -4.22 14.39
CA GLU A 120 -15.56 -4.94 15.27
C GLU A 120 -15.02 -6.30 15.71
N LYS A 121 -14.40 -7.04 14.77
CA LYS A 121 -13.73 -8.30 15.09
C LYS A 121 -12.59 -8.14 16.11
N TYR A 122 -11.74 -7.13 15.93
CA TYR A 122 -10.62 -6.87 16.85
C TYR A 122 -11.10 -6.45 18.25
N LYS A 123 -12.18 -5.66 18.34
CA LYS A 123 -12.81 -5.30 19.61
C LYS A 123 -13.30 -6.53 20.36
N ALA A 124 -13.95 -7.46 19.66
CA ALA A 124 -14.46 -8.70 20.25
C ALA A 124 -13.34 -9.64 20.75
N GLU A 125 -12.16 -9.61 20.11
CA GLU A 125 -11.04 -10.50 20.42
C GLU A 125 -10.12 -9.96 21.55
N ASN A 126 -10.12 -8.66 21.87
CA ASN A 126 -9.18 -8.03 22.82
C ASN A 126 -9.86 -7.24 23.97
N ASP A 127 -10.94 -7.80 24.51
CA ASP A 127 -11.91 -7.19 25.44
C ASP A 127 -11.42 -6.82 26.85
N ASN A 128 -10.14 -6.46 27.04
CA ASN A 128 -9.72 -5.79 28.28
C ASN A 128 -8.59 -4.77 28.14
N THR A 129 -8.27 -4.39 26.90
CA THR A 129 -7.51 -3.19 26.65
C THR A 129 -8.25 -2.43 25.57
N ASN A 130 -8.93 -1.34 25.94
CA ASN A 130 -9.43 -0.31 25.02
C ASN A 130 -8.27 0.44 24.32
N LEU A 131 -7.18 -0.25 24.03
CA LEU A 131 -5.99 0.23 23.37
C LEU A 131 -5.90 -0.53 22.06
N ILE A 132 -6.41 0.12 21.01
CA ILE A 132 -5.95 -0.14 19.66
C ILE A 132 -4.44 0.18 19.70
N PRO A 133 -3.53 -0.76 19.36
CA PRO A 133 -2.10 -0.49 19.31
C PRO A 133 -1.87 0.81 18.56
N ASP A 134 -0.98 1.71 19.02
CA ASP A 134 -0.73 2.98 18.31
C ASP A 134 -0.45 2.78 16.81
N ARG A 135 0.16 1.63 16.46
CA ARG A 135 0.35 1.08 15.10
C ARG A 135 -0.92 0.96 14.23
N LEU A 136 -2.06 0.74 14.86
CA LEU A 136 -3.38 0.60 14.28
C LEU A 136 -4.24 1.86 14.49
N MET A 137 -3.73 2.87 15.23
CA MET A 137 -4.49 4.04 15.69
C MET A 137 -4.08 5.36 15.04
N HIS A 138 -2.92 5.47 14.39
CA HIS A 138 -2.61 6.63 13.54
C HIS A 138 -3.33 6.56 12.18
N LEU A 139 -4.67 6.69 12.27
CA LEU A 139 -5.54 7.38 11.31
C LEU A 139 -5.70 6.62 9.95
N TRP A 140 -6.77 6.69 9.16
CA TRP A 140 -7.20 7.83 8.36
C TRP A 140 -8.41 7.32 7.53
N TRP A 141 -9.67 7.67 7.85
CA TRP A 141 -10.69 7.88 6.80
C TRP A 141 -11.09 9.35 6.83
N LEU A 142 -11.55 9.88 7.96
CA LEU A 142 -11.82 11.32 8.12
C LEU A 142 -10.54 12.21 8.08
N GLY A 143 -9.43 11.79 8.70
CA GLY A 143 -8.13 12.47 8.54
C GLY A 143 -7.46 12.25 7.18
N PHE A 144 -7.80 11.12 6.52
CA PHE A 144 -7.45 10.81 5.12
C PHE A 144 -8.01 11.88 4.21
N HIS A 145 -9.32 12.06 4.24
CA HIS A 145 -10.00 13.00 3.37
C HIS A 145 -9.57 14.45 3.63
N GLN A 146 -9.41 14.86 4.89
CA GLN A 146 -9.03 16.23 5.24
C GLN A 146 -7.65 16.66 4.71
N SER A 147 -6.76 15.70 4.44
CA SER A 147 -5.40 16.00 4.00
C SER A 147 -5.21 15.96 2.49
N PHE A 148 -6.20 15.44 1.77
CA PHE A 148 -6.14 15.25 0.32
C PHE A 148 -6.87 16.37 -0.44
N ILE A 149 -7.72 17.15 0.24
CA ILE A 149 -8.57 18.19 -0.37
C ILE A 149 -7.77 19.35 -1.01
N VAL A 150 -6.45 19.44 -0.83
CA VAL A 150 -5.59 20.50 -1.41
C VAL A 150 -4.14 20.06 -1.70
N ARG A 151 -3.84 18.75 -1.71
CA ARG A 151 -2.44 18.25 -1.78
C ARG A 151 -2.19 17.34 -2.97
N GLU A 152 -0.99 17.42 -3.54
CA GLU A 152 -0.54 16.57 -4.64
C GLU A 152 -0.28 15.12 -4.17
N PRO A 153 -0.36 14.12 -5.08
CA PRO A 153 -0.09 12.71 -4.73
C PRO A 153 1.28 12.48 -4.07
N SER A 154 2.29 13.26 -4.47
CA SER A 154 3.65 13.21 -3.92
C SER A 154 3.72 13.60 -2.44
N GLU A 155 2.81 14.45 -1.96
CA GLU A 155 2.77 14.96 -0.59
C GLU A 155 2.06 13.99 0.36
N VAL A 156 1.13 13.19 -0.16
CA VAL A 156 0.33 12.22 0.62
C VAL A 156 0.76 10.77 0.41
N GLN A 157 1.75 10.52 -0.46
CA GLN A 157 2.19 9.18 -0.84
C GLN A 157 2.58 8.30 0.37
N ASN A 158 3.21 8.87 1.40
CA ASN A 158 3.63 8.10 2.58
C ASN A 158 2.44 7.51 3.32
N VAL A 159 1.33 8.24 3.38
CA VAL A 159 0.10 7.75 4.03
C VAL A 159 -0.47 6.58 3.23
N ILE A 160 -0.55 6.72 1.91
CA ILE A 160 -1.01 5.67 1.00
C ILE A 160 -0.12 4.43 1.11
N TRP A 161 1.20 4.60 1.05
CA TRP A 161 2.15 3.49 1.16
C TRP A 161 2.06 2.77 2.49
N ASN A 162 1.97 3.51 3.59
CA ASN A 162 1.79 2.91 4.91
C ASN A 162 0.48 2.11 5.00
N TRP A 163 -0.61 2.59 4.40
CA TRP A 163 -1.86 1.84 4.35
C TRP A 163 -1.74 0.56 3.51
N LEU A 164 -0.99 0.61 2.40
CA LEU A 164 -0.80 -0.53 1.51
C LEU A 164 0.11 -1.62 2.10
N ILE A 165 1.10 -1.31 2.94
CA ILE A 165 1.98 -2.31 3.57
C ILE A 165 1.19 -3.22 4.53
N ASP A 166 1.41 -4.54 4.45
CA ASP A 166 0.52 -5.55 5.04
C ASP A 166 1.23 -6.82 5.58
N PHE A 167 2.44 -6.68 6.15
CA PHE A 167 3.22 -7.80 6.71
C PHE A 167 3.66 -7.55 8.17
#